data_AF-A0A2N2ZDJ2-F1
#
_entry.id   AF-A0A2N2ZDJ2-F1
#
_cell.length_a   1.000
_cell.length_b   1.000
_cell.length_c   1.000
_cell.angle_alpha   90.00
_cell.angle_beta   90.00
_cell.angle_gamma   90.00
#
_symmetry.space_group_name_H-M   'P 1'
#
loop_
_entity.id
_entity.type
_entity.pdbx_description
1 polymer ?
#
loop_
_entity_poly.entity_id
_entity_poly.type
_entity_poly.pdbx_seq_one_letter_code
_entity_poly.pdbx_strand_id
1 'polypeptide(L)' 'QLLIPEGMKAEVDIVFQTIEGLHKACPNHKGDWYFTGNYPTPGGNKVVNKALINYFENKNERAY' A
#
# COMPACT_ATOMS: atom_id res chain seq x y z
N GLN A 1 -11.75 -7.56 -15.70
CA GLN A 1 -12.45 -7.30 -14.42
C GLN A 1 -11.46 -7.51 -13.28
N LEU A 2 -11.43 -6.64 -12.26
CA LEU A 2 -10.36 -6.64 -11.24
C LEU A 2 -10.69 -7.49 -9.99
N LEU A 3 -11.95 -7.46 -9.52
CA LEU A 3 -12.36 -8.10 -8.24
C LEU A 3 -13.42 -9.18 -8.39
N ILE A 4 -14.28 -9.08 -9.41
CA ILE A 4 -15.36 -10.04 -9.68
C ILE A 4 -15.25 -10.44 -11.16
N PRO A 5 -14.55 -11.54 -11.46
CA PRO A 5 -14.48 -12.06 -12.82
C PRO A 5 -15.81 -12.70 -13.25
N GLU A 6 -16.03 -12.73 -14.54
CA GLU A 6 -17.20 -13.35 -15.15
C GLU A 6 -17.29 -14.85 -14.78
N GLY A 7 -18.50 -15.30 -14.40
CA GLY A 7 -18.75 -16.68 -13.96
C GLY A 7 -18.49 -16.95 -12.48
N MET A 8 -18.00 -15.96 -11.71
CA MET A 8 -17.91 -16.09 -10.25
C MET A 8 -19.31 -16.21 -9.62
N LYS A 9 -19.53 -17.29 -8.85
CA LYS A 9 -20.81 -17.57 -8.17
C LYS A 9 -20.83 -17.20 -6.69
N ALA A 10 -19.65 -16.95 -6.10
CA ALA A 10 -19.52 -16.58 -4.70
C ALA A 10 -19.83 -15.08 -4.51
N GLU A 11 -20.54 -14.75 -3.45
CA GLU A 11 -20.81 -13.37 -3.05
C GLU A 11 -19.52 -12.73 -2.51
N VAL A 12 -19.29 -11.48 -2.89
CA VAL A 12 -18.10 -10.71 -2.50
C VAL A 12 -18.55 -9.43 -1.83
N ASP A 13 -18.16 -9.28 -0.57
CA ASP A 13 -18.30 -8.03 0.17
C ASP A 13 -16.94 -7.36 0.34
N ILE A 14 -16.91 -6.05 0.11
CA ILE A 14 -15.73 -5.22 0.35
C ILE A 14 -15.87 -4.63 1.74
N VAL A 15 -14.96 -5.02 2.64
CA VAL A 15 -14.86 -4.44 3.98
C VAL A 15 -13.60 -3.60 4.10
N PHE A 16 -13.69 -2.51 4.86
CA PHE A 16 -12.56 -1.65 5.17
C PHE A 16 -12.17 -1.82 6.63
N GLN A 17 -10.87 -1.89 6.88
CA GLN A 17 -10.29 -2.06 8.21
C GLN A 17 -9.67 -0.75 8.68
N THR A 18 -9.90 -0.36 9.94
CA THR A 18 -9.23 0.81 10.51
C THR A 18 -7.77 0.51 10.84
N ILE A 19 -6.94 1.55 10.99
CA ILE A 19 -5.53 1.38 11.36
C ILE A 19 -5.39 0.70 12.72
N GLU A 20 -6.21 1.07 13.70
CA GLU A 20 -6.20 0.46 15.03
C GLU A 20 -6.59 -1.03 14.95
N GLY A 21 -7.54 -1.37 14.08
CA GLY A 21 -7.92 -2.75 13.81
C GLY A 21 -6.78 -3.54 13.19
N LEU A 22 -6.04 -2.95 12.24
CA LEU A 22 -4.86 -3.55 11.63
C LEU A 22 -3.78 -3.84 12.69
N HIS A 23 -3.48 -2.87 13.56
CA HIS A 23 -2.49 -3.04 14.64
C HIS A 23 -2.89 -4.13 15.63
N LYS A 24 -4.19 -4.27 15.94
CA LYS A 24 -4.69 -5.35 16.80
C LYS A 24 -4.57 -6.73 16.16
N ALA A 25 -4.87 -6.84 14.87
CA ALA A 25 -4.81 -8.10 14.13
C ALA A 25 -3.36 -8.57 13.89
N CYS A 26 -2.45 -7.62 13.66
CA CYS A 26 -1.06 -7.89 13.31
C CYS A 26 -0.08 -7.16 14.26
N PRO A 27 -0.06 -7.49 15.56
CA PRO A 27 0.66 -6.70 16.58
C PRO A 27 2.17 -6.61 16.36
N ASN A 28 2.75 -7.61 15.68
CA ASN A 28 4.18 -7.67 15.38
C ASN A 28 4.56 -7.06 14.01
N HIS A 29 3.59 -6.57 13.22
CA HIS A 29 3.81 -6.06 11.87
C HIS A 29 3.32 -4.61 11.75
N LYS A 30 4.22 -3.67 12.01
CA LYS A 30 3.95 -2.21 12.06
C LYS A 30 3.99 -1.53 10.69
N GLY A 31 3.68 -2.27 9.63
CA GLY A 31 3.80 -1.81 8.24
C GLY A 31 2.64 -0.92 7.77
N ASP A 32 2.18 0.01 8.58
CA ASP A 32 0.99 0.84 8.31
C ASP A 32 1.31 2.14 7.57
N TRP A 33 2.59 2.45 7.38
CA TRP A 33 3.11 3.68 6.79
C TRP A 33 2.57 3.99 5.39
N TYR A 34 2.16 2.99 4.59
CA TYR A 34 1.46 3.21 3.32
C TYR A 34 0.08 3.85 3.52
N PHE A 35 -0.60 3.53 4.61
CA PHE A 35 -1.93 4.02 4.93
C PHE A 35 -1.90 5.28 5.78
N THR A 36 -0.94 5.39 6.72
CA THR A 36 -0.82 6.52 7.65
C THR A 36 0.06 7.65 7.10
N GLY A 37 0.93 7.36 6.13
CA GLY A 37 1.95 8.30 5.67
C GLY A 37 3.08 8.56 6.68
N ASN A 38 3.09 7.87 7.83
CA ASN A 38 4.16 7.98 8.82
C ASN A 38 5.33 7.06 8.44
N TYR A 39 6.19 7.51 7.53
CA TYR A 39 7.37 6.75 7.12
C TYR A 39 8.44 6.77 8.25
N PRO A 40 8.65 5.65 8.97
CA PRO A 40 9.51 5.64 10.17
C PRO A 40 11.00 5.76 9.83
N THR A 41 11.39 5.50 8.58
CA THR A 41 12.77 5.56 8.13
C THR A 41 13.11 6.97 7.65
N PRO A 42 14.12 7.64 8.25
CA PRO A 42 14.64 8.90 7.72
C PRO A 42 15.04 8.75 6.26
N GLY A 43 14.48 9.59 5.39
CA GLY A 43 14.68 9.49 3.93
C GLY A 43 13.61 8.69 3.18
N GLY A 44 12.66 8.04 3.86
CA GLY A 44 11.54 7.34 3.22
C GLY A 44 10.75 8.23 2.26
N ASN A 45 10.47 9.47 2.66
CA ASN A 45 9.83 10.47 1.80
C ASN A 45 10.65 10.77 0.52
N LYS A 46 11.98 10.77 0.60
CA LYS A 46 12.86 10.99 -0.56
C LYS A 46 12.75 9.84 -1.55
N VAL A 47 12.72 8.59 -1.06
CA VAL A 47 12.57 7.38 -1.88
C VAL A 47 11.21 7.36 -2.57
N VAL A 48 10.14 7.69 -1.86
CA VAL A 48 8.78 7.77 -2.45
C VAL A 48 8.71 8.83 -3.54
N ASN A 49 9.24 10.03 -3.29
CA ASN A 49 9.28 11.09 -4.31
C ASN A 49 10.10 10.68 -5.54
N LYS A 50 11.24 10.01 -5.33
CA LYS A 50 12.07 9.52 -6.43
C LYS A 50 11.34 8.44 -7.24
N ALA A 51 10.62 7.53 -6.58
CA ALA A 51 9.78 6.53 -7.26
C ALA A 51 8.67 7.19 -8.09
N LEU A 52 8.03 8.24 -7.55
CA LEU A 52 7.01 9.00 -8.27
C LEU A 52 7.56 9.69 -9.52
N ILE A 53 8.74 10.34 -9.41
CA ILE A 53 9.43 10.95 -10.55
C ILE A 53 9.74 9.89 -11.60
N ASN A 54 10.30 8.74 -11.20
CA ASN A 54 10.63 7.66 -12.12
C ASN A 54 9.40 7.15 -12.89
N TYR A 55 8.25 7.04 -12.22
CA TYR A 55 6.98 6.66 -12.85
C TYR A 55 6.55 7.69 -13.92
N PHE A 56 6.53 8.98 -13.59
CA PHE A 56 6.13 10.03 -14.52
C PHE A 56 7.12 10.22 -15.69
N GLU A 57 8.41 10.03 -15.44
CA GLU A 57 9.46 10.14 -16.46
C GLU A 57 9.70 8.83 -17.22
N ASN A 58 8.92 7.78 -16.92
CA ASN A 58 9.02 6.45 -17.53
C ASN A 58 10.43 5.83 -17.42
N LYS A 59 11.11 6.09 -16.29
CA LYS A 59 12.45 5.58 -15.97
C LYS A 59 12.33 4.26 -15.21
N ASN A 60 12.88 3.19 -15.78
CA ASN A 60 12.91 1.87 -15.14
C ASN A 60 14.13 1.71 -14.22
N GLU A 61 14.23 2.56 -13.20
CA GLU A 61 15.31 2.54 -12.21
C GLU A 61 14.75 2.42 -10.78
N ARG A 62 15.54 1.80 -9.89
CA ARG A 62 15.17 1.70 -8.47
C ARG A 62 15.29 3.07 -7.81
N ALA A 63 14.35 3.38 -6.92
CA ALA A 63 14.34 4.62 -6.17
C ALA A 63 15.27 4.60 -4.92
N TYR A 64 15.83 3.43 -4.60
CA TYR A 64 16.79 3.18 -3.52
C TYR A 64 18.09 2.59 -4.08
#